data_AF-D8UMH7-F1
#
_entry.id   AF-D8UMH7-F1
#
_cell.length_a   1.000
_cell.length_b   1.000
_cell.length_c   1.000
_cell.angle_alpha   90.00
_cell.angle_beta   90.00
_cell.angle_gamma   90.00
#
_symmetry.space_group_name_H-M   'P 1'
#
loop_
_entity.id
_entity.type
_entity.pdbx_description
1 polymer ?
#
loop_
_entity_poly.entity_id
_entity_poly.type
_entity_poly.pdbx_seq_one_letter_code
_entity_poly.pdbx_strand_id
1 'polypeptide(L)'
;MASFAKAAFILATALAVGWALSAHAQEYNEYDPSAVTPGSIPNFPFRNCNTTNGAYRLAPVWRPSGSNTYCFKIQVSQDALSCTGACCSADLHKIEFNVSSSCLVAGASVVATVNGVRTRVGAALDKAPAGPVGSAVLRLTQLGLDTTTAQDAEVCLTLKTNRGGQGCTTLEQLCSSPGFPAGTCTAAMFDVACDCCPVSQAGQALPPPPPVIPPVLRPCDVCIAATIVPPANDVRPYRYDSATCAAIQQNIANAMNSLLGGANINVFSPFAPNASQCFDTQIITCGRFNGSDTDALANLTEAVQQQLSAFIGVASGGNVCNPKLEKYTVTVSTINNVADQCLDLSQSASCFLPGVPFPNCT
;
A
#
# COMPACT_ATOMS: atom_id res chain seq x y z
N MET A 1 -45.54 -88.52 -22.39
CA MET A 1 -44.78 -89.54 -21.64
C MET A 1 -44.00 -88.76 -20.58
N ALA A 2 -44.59 -88.42 -19.42
CA ALA A 2 -44.69 -89.23 -18.18
C ALA A 2 -43.34 -89.85 -17.79
N SER A 3 -42.76 -89.76 -16.59
CA SER A 3 -43.05 -89.18 -15.25
C SER A 3 -41.72 -89.40 -14.47
N PHE A 4 -41.25 -88.59 -13.53
CA PHE A 4 -41.38 -88.74 -12.06
C PHE A 4 -40.52 -87.61 -11.44
N ALA A 5 -41.06 -86.60 -10.74
CA ALA A 5 -41.43 -86.54 -9.30
C ALA A 5 -40.20 -86.75 -8.37
N LYS A 6 -39.63 -85.72 -7.71
CA LYS A 6 -40.05 -84.91 -6.52
C LYS A 6 -39.47 -85.43 -5.18
N ALA A 7 -39.13 -84.47 -4.31
CA ALA A 7 -38.76 -84.50 -2.87
C ALA A 7 -37.25 -84.68 -2.56
N ALA A 8 -36.58 -83.95 -1.64
CA ALA A 8 -36.95 -83.05 -0.53
C ALA A 8 -35.77 -82.06 -0.28
N PHE A 9 -35.96 -80.74 -0.08
CA PHE A 9 -36.31 -79.99 1.16
C PHE A 9 -35.25 -79.99 2.31
N ILE A 10 -34.49 -78.88 2.38
CA ILE A 10 -34.05 -78.07 3.55
C ILE A 10 -33.36 -78.72 4.77
N LEU A 11 -32.09 -78.33 5.03
CA LEU A 11 -31.53 -77.85 6.34
C LEU A 11 -30.04 -77.46 6.11
N ALA A 12 -29.69 -76.17 6.02
CA ALA A 12 -29.12 -75.34 7.10
C ALA A 12 -27.66 -75.68 7.51
N THR A 13 -26.77 -74.72 7.18
CA THR A 13 -25.66 -74.19 8.02
C THR A 13 -24.79 -75.15 8.83
N ALA A 14 -23.50 -75.27 8.46
CA ALA A 14 -22.35 -75.11 9.37
C ALA A 14 -21.02 -75.21 8.61
N LEU A 15 -20.04 -74.42 9.08
CA LEU A 15 -18.59 -74.58 8.90
C LEU A 15 -17.93 -74.03 7.62
N ALA A 16 -17.83 -72.70 7.59
CA ALA A 16 -16.66 -72.01 7.07
C ALA A 16 -15.56 -71.99 8.16
N VAL A 17 -14.40 -72.63 7.93
CA VAL A 17 -13.16 -72.42 8.70
C VAL A 17 -11.94 -72.71 7.82
N GLY A 18 -11.01 -71.73 7.75
CA GLY A 18 -9.67 -71.83 7.15
C GLY A 18 -9.70 -71.75 5.62
N TRP A 19 -9.11 -70.77 4.94
CA TRP A 19 -7.76 -70.26 5.08
C TRP A 19 -7.70 -68.77 4.72
N ALA A 20 -7.29 -67.95 5.69
CA ALA A 20 -6.78 -66.60 5.47
C ALA A 20 -5.53 -66.43 6.35
N LEU A 21 -4.35 -66.59 5.74
CA LEU A 21 -3.04 -66.15 6.22
C LEU A 21 -2.26 -65.91 4.92
N SER A 22 -1.67 -64.78 4.56
CA SER A 22 -1.24 -63.62 5.33
C SER A 22 -1.01 -62.49 4.31
N ALA A 23 -1.83 -61.44 4.39
CA ALA A 23 -1.50 -60.14 3.84
C ALA A 23 -1.61 -59.19 5.02
N HIS A 24 -0.46 -58.69 5.48
CA HIS A 24 -0.41 -57.70 6.55
C HIS A 24 -1.02 -56.39 6.02
N ALA A 25 -2.32 -56.22 6.22
CA ALA A 25 -2.97 -54.93 6.14
C ALA A 25 -2.36 -54.08 7.27
N GLN A 26 -1.65 -53.02 6.90
CA GLN A 26 -1.41 -51.93 7.83
C GLN A 26 -2.78 -51.36 8.21
N GLU A 27 -3.05 -51.39 9.51
CA GLU A 27 -4.24 -50.90 10.18
C GLU A 27 -4.43 -49.42 9.86
N TYR A 28 -5.17 -49.13 8.79
CA TYR A 28 -5.85 -47.85 8.66
C TYR A 28 -6.96 -47.89 9.70
N ASN A 29 -6.83 -47.10 10.77
CA ASN A 29 -7.94 -46.82 11.67
C ASN A 29 -9.14 -46.39 10.82
N GLU A 30 -10.13 -47.27 10.73
CA GLU A 30 -11.41 -47.00 10.11
C GLU A 30 -12.05 -45.87 10.91
N TYR A 31 -12.07 -44.68 10.32
CA TYR A 31 -12.75 -43.52 10.89
C TYR A 31 -14.21 -43.90 11.09
N ASP A 32 -14.62 -44.14 12.33
CA ASP A 32 -16.02 -44.37 12.72
C ASP A 32 -16.79 -43.05 12.54
N PRO A 33 -17.65 -42.92 11.51
CA PRO A 33 -18.41 -41.71 11.27
C PRO A 33 -19.56 -41.53 12.28
N SER A 34 -19.78 -42.48 13.19
CA SER A 34 -20.91 -42.51 14.13
C SER A 34 -20.65 -41.73 15.42
N ALA A 35 -19.39 -41.35 15.70
CA ALA A 35 -19.00 -40.75 16.98
C ALA A 35 -19.06 -39.21 17.03
N VAL A 36 -19.39 -38.52 15.92
CA VAL A 36 -19.39 -37.05 15.88
C VAL A 36 -20.80 -36.50 15.67
N THR A 37 -21.33 -35.83 16.68
CA THR A 37 -22.59 -35.08 16.56
C THR A 37 -22.43 -33.88 15.62
N PRO A 38 -23.40 -33.65 14.71
CA PRO A 38 -23.38 -32.47 13.86
C PRO A 38 -23.29 -31.16 14.63
N GLY A 39 -22.40 -30.27 14.21
CA GLY A 39 -22.21 -28.95 14.81
C GLY A 39 -21.31 -28.89 16.04
N SER A 40 -20.58 -29.96 16.38
CA SER A 40 -19.69 -29.99 17.55
C SER A 40 -18.41 -29.15 17.40
N ILE A 41 -17.96 -28.85 16.17
CA ILE A 41 -16.76 -28.05 15.90
C ILE A 41 -17.16 -26.82 15.07
N PRO A 42 -17.25 -25.63 15.67
CA PRO A 42 -17.81 -24.46 15.00
C PRO A 42 -16.89 -23.84 13.94
N ASN A 43 -15.58 -24.05 14.05
CA ASN A 43 -14.58 -23.39 13.23
C ASN A 43 -14.01 -24.34 12.17
N PHE A 44 -13.78 -23.83 10.97
CA PHE A 44 -13.02 -24.53 9.94
C PHE A 44 -11.60 -24.83 10.46
N PRO A 45 -11.06 -26.06 10.30
CA PRO A 45 -11.45 -27.10 9.35
C PRO A 45 -12.49 -28.13 9.82
N PHE A 46 -13.30 -27.79 10.83
CA PHE A 46 -14.34 -28.67 11.39
C PHE A 46 -13.77 -30.02 11.87
N ARG A 47 -12.51 -30.00 12.34
CA ARG A 47 -11.78 -31.12 12.91
C ARG A 47 -10.83 -30.60 13.99
N ASN A 48 -10.59 -31.39 15.02
CA ASN A 48 -9.55 -31.12 16.01
C ASN A 48 -8.19 -31.52 15.43
N CYS A 49 -7.37 -30.52 15.12
CA CYS A 49 -6.03 -30.68 14.57
C CYS A 49 -5.24 -29.37 14.78
N ASN A 50 -3.93 -29.38 14.56
CA ASN A 50 -3.08 -28.21 14.70
C ASN A 50 -3.27 -27.25 13.52
N THR A 51 -4.02 -26.17 13.73
CA THR A 51 -4.41 -25.21 12.69
C THR A 51 -3.42 -24.07 12.47
N THR A 52 -2.43 -23.90 13.35
CA THR A 52 -1.47 -22.79 13.30
C THR A 52 -0.09 -23.20 12.84
N ASN A 53 0.31 -24.45 13.08
CA ASN A 53 1.64 -24.94 12.81
C ASN A 53 1.63 -26.02 11.71
N GLY A 54 2.43 -25.80 10.66
CA GLY A 54 2.69 -26.77 9.62
C GLY A 54 3.31 -26.16 8.37
N ALA A 55 3.91 -27.00 7.54
CA ALA A 55 4.78 -26.54 6.45
C ALA A 55 4.04 -25.86 5.30
N TYR A 56 2.76 -26.16 5.07
CA TYR A 56 2.07 -25.81 3.83
C TYR A 56 1.04 -24.70 4.03
N ARG A 57 0.97 -23.80 3.06
CA ARG A 57 -0.08 -22.79 2.95
C ARG A 57 -0.38 -22.48 1.47
N LEU A 58 -1.55 -21.92 1.18
CA LEU A 58 -1.78 -21.27 -0.10
C LEU A 58 -0.97 -19.97 -0.19
N ALA A 59 -0.49 -19.65 -1.38
CA ALA A 59 -0.13 -18.29 -1.72
C ALA A 59 -1.36 -17.37 -1.55
N PRO A 60 -1.18 -16.11 -1.13
CA PRO A 60 -2.29 -15.23 -0.77
C PRO A 60 -3.20 -14.84 -1.94
N VAL A 61 -2.78 -15.14 -3.17
CA VAL A 61 -3.45 -14.75 -4.40
C VAL A 61 -3.71 -15.98 -5.26
N TRP A 62 -4.98 -16.19 -5.63
CA TRP A 62 -5.34 -17.13 -6.70
C TRP A 62 -5.38 -16.42 -8.05
N ARG A 63 -5.23 -17.19 -9.13
CA ARG A 63 -5.24 -16.67 -10.50
C ARG A 63 -6.27 -17.39 -11.37
N PRO A 64 -7.03 -16.66 -12.21
CA PRO A 64 -7.86 -17.31 -13.22
C PRO A 64 -6.96 -17.93 -14.31
N SER A 65 -7.27 -19.15 -14.74
CA SER A 65 -6.50 -19.88 -15.77
C SER A 65 -7.35 -20.33 -16.96
N GLY A 66 -8.62 -19.95 -17.01
CA GLY A 66 -9.56 -20.31 -18.07
C GLY A 66 -11.00 -20.16 -17.61
N SER A 67 -11.95 -20.57 -18.45
CA SER A 67 -13.38 -20.55 -18.09
C SER A 67 -13.62 -21.40 -16.84
N ASN A 68 -14.16 -20.78 -15.79
CA ASN A 68 -14.46 -21.39 -14.49
C ASN A 68 -13.28 -22.15 -13.86
N THR A 69 -12.04 -21.78 -14.21
CA THR A 69 -10.82 -22.45 -13.71
C THR A 69 -9.97 -21.47 -12.92
N TYR A 70 -9.68 -21.84 -11.67
CA TYR A 70 -8.99 -21.00 -10.70
C TYR A 70 -7.84 -21.76 -10.08
N CYS A 71 -6.65 -21.18 -10.12
CA CYS A 71 -5.42 -21.80 -9.70
C CYS A 71 -4.84 -21.15 -8.45
N PHE A 72 -4.43 -21.99 -7.52
CA PHE A 72 -3.81 -21.64 -6.25
C PHE A 72 -2.40 -22.22 -6.23
N LYS A 73 -1.42 -21.42 -5.82
CA LYS A 73 -0.08 -21.95 -5.58
C LYS A 73 0.06 -22.38 -4.13
N ILE A 74 0.79 -23.48 -3.90
CA ILE A 74 1.20 -23.88 -2.57
C ILE A 74 2.56 -23.24 -2.25
N GLN A 75 2.70 -22.73 -1.03
CA GLN A 75 3.96 -22.26 -0.47
C GLN A 75 4.34 -23.14 0.70
N VAL A 76 5.63 -23.44 0.80
CA VAL A 76 6.22 -24.22 1.88
C VAL A 76 7.02 -23.27 2.79
N SER A 77 6.74 -23.34 4.10
CA SER A 77 7.43 -22.58 5.14
C SER A 77 8.16 -23.55 6.06
N GLN A 78 9.48 -23.60 5.93
CA GLN A 78 10.36 -24.38 6.81
C GLN A 78 11.24 -23.48 7.69
N ASP A 79 10.94 -22.18 7.76
CA ASP A 79 11.64 -21.31 8.70
C ASP A 79 11.36 -21.79 10.13
N ALA A 80 12.44 -22.12 10.84
CA ALA A 80 12.43 -22.64 12.20
C ALA A 80 11.75 -21.70 13.21
N LEU A 81 11.63 -20.41 12.89
CA LEU A 81 10.87 -19.45 13.72
C LEU A 81 9.35 -19.55 13.50
N SER A 82 8.92 -20.02 12.32
CA SER A 82 7.52 -20.07 11.90
C SER A 82 6.92 -21.48 11.90
N CYS A 83 7.76 -22.51 11.89
CA CYS A 83 7.34 -23.90 11.80
C CYS A 83 8.28 -24.79 12.62
N THR A 84 7.78 -25.42 13.69
CA THR A 84 8.53 -26.38 14.52
C THR A 84 7.77 -27.68 14.77
N GLY A 85 8.46 -28.80 14.95
CA GLY A 85 7.85 -30.09 15.28
C GLY A 85 7.26 -30.87 14.10
N ALA A 86 6.47 -31.91 14.40
CA ALA A 86 6.08 -32.95 13.43
C ALA A 86 5.30 -32.41 12.21
N CYS A 87 4.48 -31.36 12.39
CA CYS A 87 3.69 -30.77 11.30
C CYS A 87 4.52 -30.05 10.23
N CYS A 88 5.81 -29.79 10.49
CA CYS A 88 6.70 -29.07 9.57
C CYS A 88 7.50 -29.98 8.65
N SER A 89 7.53 -31.27 8.97
CA SER A 89 8.15 -32.32 8.15
C SER A 89 7.13 -33.32 7.59
N ALA A 90 5.85 -33.17 7.93
CA ALA A 90 4.80 -34.05 7.46
C ALA A 90 4.52 -33.82 5.96
N ASP A 91 4.11 -34.88 5.25
CA ASP A 91 3.69 -34.79 3.85
C ASP A 91 2.28 -34.20 3.73
N LEU A 92 2.03 -33.44 2.67
CA LEU A 92 0.71 -32.93 2.32
C LEU A 92 -0.13 -34.02 1.63
N HIS A 93 -1.06 -34.58 2.39
CA HIS A 93 -1.93 -35.65 1.93
C HIS A 93 -3.25 -35.14 1.34
N LYS A 94 -3.81 -34.07 1.92
CA LYS A 94 -5.16 -33.60 1.59
C LYS A 94 -5.28 -32.09 1.73
N ILE A 95 -6.08 -31.46 0.88
CA ILE A 95 -6.50 -30.06 1.00
C ILE A 95 -8.02 -30.04 1.13
N GLU A 96 -8.53 -29.30 2.10
CA GLU A 96 -9.96 -28.97 2.16
C GLU A 96 -10.15 -27.47 2.03
N PHE A 97 -11.11 -27.05 1.21
CA PHE A 97 -11.54 -25.66 1.14
C PHE A 97 -12.86 -25.51 1.88
N ASN A 98 -13.00 -24.44 2.65
CA ASN A 98 -14.27 -24.02 3.22
C ASN A 98 -15.13 -23.42 2.10
N VAL A 99 -16.24 -24.07 1.76
CA VAL A 99 -17.07 -23.69 0.60
C VAL A 99 -18.53 -23.50 0.97
N SER A 100 -19.24 -22.77 0.12
CA SER A 100 -20.67 -22.55 0.25
C SER A 100 -21.44 -23.86 0.06
N SER A 101 -22.32 -24.21 1.00
CA SER A 101 -23.22 -25.36 0.84
C SER A 101 -24.21 -25.20 -0.31
N SER A 102 -24.41 -23.97 -0.81
CA SER A 102 -25.18 -23.72 -2.04
C SER A 102 -24.58 -24.39 -3.28
N CYS A 103 -23.29 -24.73 -3.25
CA CYS A 103 -22.59 -25.44 -4.32
C CYS A 103 -22.80 -26.96 -4.27
N LEU A 104 -23.42 -27.51 -3.22
CA LEU A 104 -23.75 -28.94 -3.09
C LEU A 104 -24.98 -29.31 -3.93
N VAL A 105 -24.83 -29.20 -5.25
CA VAL A 105 -25.87 -29.50 -6.23
C VAL A 105 -25.62 -30.88 -6.83
N ALA A 106 -26.66 -31.72 -6.85
CA ALA A 106 -26.56 -33.05 -7.45
C ALA A 106 -26.11 -32.98 -8.92
N GLY A 107 -25.03 -33.70 -9.23
CA GLY A 107 -24.44 -33.76 -10.57
C GLY A 107 -23.56 -32.56 -10.96
N ALA A 108 -23.46 -31.52 -10.13
CA ALA A 108 -22.41 -30.52 -10.27
C ALA A 108 -21.08 -31.14 -9.81
N SER A 109 -19.96 -30.66 -10.35
CA SER A 109 -18.66 -31.27 -10.05
C SER A 109 -17.54 -30.24 -10.07
N VAL A 110 -16.45 -30.58 -9.37
CA VAL A 110 -15.19 -29.85 -9.45
C VAL A 110 -14.14 -30.81 -9.98
N VAL A 111 -13.39 -30.37 -11.00
CA VAL A 111 -12.20 -31.10 -11.46
C VAL A 111 -10.99 -30.40 -10.87
N ALA A 112 -10.13 -31.16 -10.20
CA ALA A 112 -8.88 -30.64 -9.66
C ALA A 112 -7.67 -31.16 -10.45
N THR A 113 -6.67 -30.30 -10.59
CA THR A 113 -5.35 -30.67 -11.13
C THR A 113 -4.26 -30.15 -10.22
N VAL A 114 -3.15 -30.87 -10.13
CA VAL A 114 -1.89 -30.41 -9.54
C VAL A 114 -0.87 -30.33 -10.66
N ASN A 115 -0.27 -29.17 -10.88
CA ASN A 115 0.69 -28.90 -11.96
C ASN A 115 0.16 -29.33 -13.35
N GLY A 116 -1.13 -29.05 -13.60
CA GLY A 116 -1.82 -29.39 -14.85
C GLY A 116 -2.24 -30.87 -14.99
N VAL A 117 -1.83 -31.76 -14.07
CA VAL A 117 -2.21 -33.18 -14.07
C VAL A 117 -3.42 -33.40 -13.17
N ARG A 118 -4.44 -34.12 -13.64
CA ARG A 118 -5.62 -34.43 -12.82
C ARG A 118 -5.24 -35.18 -11.55
N THR A 119 -5.86 -34.80 -10.44
CA THR A 119 -5.68 -35.51 -9.17
C THR A 119 -6.11 -36.97 -9.32
N ARG A 120 -5.37 -37.88 -8.67
CA ARG A 120 -5.64 -39.33 -8.73
C ARG A 120 -7.05 -39.66 -8.23
N VAL A 121 -7.46 -38.97 -7.16
CA VAL A 121 -8.83 -39.00 -6.63
C VAL A 121 -9.52 -37.71 -7.04
N GLY A 122 -10.75 -37.81 -7.55
CA GLY A 122 -11.54 -36.64 -7.94
C GLY A 122 -11.85 -35.75 -6.74
N ALA A 123 -12.00 -34.45 -7.00
CA ALA A 123 -12.41 -33.51 -5.97
C ALA A 123 -13.85 -33.83 -5.52
N ALA A 124 -14.09 -33.81 -4.21
CA ALA A 124 -15.38 -34.13 -3.62
C ALA A 124 -15.98 -32.92 -2.91
N LEU A 125 -17.25 -32.61 -3.18
CA LEU A 125 -18.01 -31.60 -2.46
C LEU A 125 -18.92 -32.33 -1.47
N ASP A 126 -18.68 -32.14 -0.17
CA ASP A 126 -19.38 -32.83 0.90
C ASP A 126 -19.93 -31.85 1.94
N LYS A 127 -20.98 -32.26 2.65
CA LYS A 127 -21.36 -31.60 3.91
C LYS A 127 -20.27 -31.86 4.96
N ALA A 128 -19.97 -30.86 5.80
CA ALA A 128 -19.04 -31.05 6.91
C ALA A 128 -19.77 -31.66 8.11
N PRO A 129 -19.58 -32.96 8.45
CA PRO A 129 -20.41 -33.61 9.46
C PRO A 129 -20.23 -33.01 10.85
N ALA A 130 -19.01 -32.64 11.23
CA ALA A 130 -18.71 -32.02 12.52
C ALA A 130 -18.95 -30.50 12.55
N GLY A 131 -19.09 -29.88 11.38
CA GLY A 131 -19.28 -28.44 11.24
C GLY A 131 -20.70 -28.00 11.57
N PRO A 132 -20.94 -26.68 11.74
CA PRO A 132 -22.29 -26.13 11.87
C PRO A 132 -23.19 -26.55 10.71
N VAL A 133 -24.50 -26.60 10.95
CA VAL A 133 -25.49 -26.87 9.90
C VAL A 133 -25.31 -25.88 8.74
N GLY A 134 -25.25 -26.41 7.52
CA GLY A 134 -25.00 -25.61 6.31
C GLY A 134 -23.52 -25.45 5.96
N SER A 135 -22.60 -26.05 6.70
CA SER A 135 -21.18 -26.10 6.36
C SER A 135 -20.89 -27.13 5.27
N ALA A 136 -20.04 -26.77 4.32
CA ALA A 136 -19.61 -27.65 3.25
C ALA A 136 -18.09 -27.53 3.03
N VAL A 137 -17.49 -28.62 2.55
CA VAL A 137 -16.08 -28.68 2.21
C VAL A 137 -15.89 -29.19 0.79
N LEU A 138 -14.93 -28.60 0.09
CA LEU A 138 -14.37 -29.18 -1.12
C LEU A 138 -13.07 -29.87 -0.74
N ARG A 139 -12.99 -31.18 -0.94
CA ARG A 139 -11.87 -32.02 -0.52
C ARG A 139 -11.09 -32.54 -1.72
N LEU A 140 -9.77 -32.37 -1.66
CA LEU A 140 -8.77 -32.97 -2.55
C LEU A 140 -7.92 -33.93 -1.72
N THR A 141 -7.96 -35.23 -1.99
CA THR A 141 -7.20 -36.25 -1.23
C THR A 141 -6.10 -36.91 -2.06
N GLN A 142 -5.24 -37.66 -1.37
CA GLN A 142 -4.15 -38.43 -1.98
C GLN A 142 -3.26 -37.58 -2.90
N LEU A 143 -2.94 -36.37 -2.46
CA LEU A 143 -2.07 -35.47 -3.23
C LEU A 143 -0.63 -35.99 -3.29
N GLY A 144 -0.15 -36.62 -2.21
CA GLY A 144 1.17 -37.22 -2.14
C GLY A 144 2.30 -36.22 -2.37
N LEU A 145 2.09 -34.97 -1.93
CA LEU A 145 3.08 -33.92 -2.04
C LEU A 145 3.89 -33.87 -0.75
N ASP A 146 5.19 -33.67 -0.87
CA ASP A 146 6.11 -33.43 0.24
C ASP A 146 6.58 -31.97 0.23
N THR A 147 7.40 -31.57 1.20
CA THR A 147 7.92 -30.20 1.30
C THR A 147 8.75 -29.74 0.09
N THR A 148 9.25 -30.67 -0.72
CA THR A 148 10.05 -30.37 -1.92
C THR A 148 9.14 -30.19 -3.14
N THR A 149 8.19 -31.10 -3.32
CA THR A 149 7.29 -31.17 -4.48
C THR A 149 6.08 -30.25 -4.35
N ALA A 150 5.73 -29.83 -3.13
CA ALA A 150 4.64 -28.90 -2.87
C ALA A 150 5.03 -27.44 -3.14
N GLN A 151 6.31 -27.06 -3.04
CA GLN A 151 6.71 -25.67 -3.24
C GLN A 151 6.37 -25.20 -4.66
N ASP A 152 5.60 -24.12 -4.76
CA ASP A 152 5.07 -23.56 -6.00
C ASP A 152 4.16 -24.50 -6.82
N ALA A 153 3.79 -25.67 -6.27
CA ALA A 153 2.84 -26.55 -6.92
C ALA A 153 1.50 -25.83 -7.13
N GLU A 154 0.97 -25.91 -8.34
CA GLU A 154 -0.23 -25.20 -8.75
C GLU A 154 -1.44 -26.14 -8.71
N VAL A 155 -2.34 -25.88 -7.77
CA VAL A 155 -3.63 -26.58 -7.63
C VAL A 155 -4.68 -25.78 -8.35
N CYS A 156 -5.25 -26.31 -9.44
CA CYS A 156 -6.32 -25.65 -10.16
C CYS A 156 -7.65 -26.37 -9.95
N LEU A 157 -8.71 -25.58 -9.71
CA LEU A 157 -10.09 -26.03 -9.57
C LEU A 157 -10.89 -25.57 -10.79
N THR A 158 -11.45 -26.50 -11.55
CA THR A 158 -12.39 -26.23 -12.63
C THR A 158 -13.80 -26.54 -12.16
N LEU A 159 -14.63 -25.50 -12.06
CA LEU A 159 -16.00 -25.60 -11.56
C LEU A 159 -16.97 -25.92 -12.70
N LYS A 160 -17.81 -26.94 -12.49
CA LYS A 160 -18.78 -27.42 -13.49
C LYS A 160 -20.17 -27.51 -12.91
N THR A 161 -21.13 -27.01 -13.67
CA THR A 161 -22.55 -27.17 -13.40
C THR A 161 -23.02 -28.60 -13.69
N ASN A 162 -24.18 -28.95 -13.15
CA ASN A 162 -24.92 -30.14 -13.55
C ASN A 162 -25.56 -29.97 -14.95
N ARG A 163 -26.25 -31.00 -15.44
CA ARG A 163 -26.95 -30.96 -16.74
C ARG A 163 -28.03 -29.87 -16.83
N GLY A 164 -28.56 -29.40 -15.70
CA GLY A 164 -29.54 -28.32 -15.62
C GLY A 164 -28.94 -26.92 -15.48
N GLY A 165 -27.61 -26.77 -15.60
CA GLY A 165 -26.92 -25.48 -15.46
C GLY A 165 -26.79 -24.99 -14.01
N GLN A 166 -27.06 -25.85 -13.03
CA GLN A 166 -26.98 -25.51 -11.60
C GLN A 166 -25.63 -25.92 -11.00
N GLY A 167 -25.16 -25.15 -10.03
CA GLY A 167 -23.86 -25.33 -9.37
C GLY A 167 -23.03 -24.05 -9.42
N CYS A 168 -21.95 -24.02 -8.65
CA CYS A 168 -21.06 -22.87 -8.61
C CYS A 168 -20.17 -22.86 -9.85
N THR A 169 -19.98 -21.68 -10.43
CA THR A 169 -19.12 -21.45 -11.61
C THR A 169 -17.98 -20.47 -11.32
N THR A 170 -18.06 -19.74 -10.21
CA THR A 170 -17.03 -18.80 -9.78
C THR A 170 -16.56 -19.02 -8.34
N LEU A 171 -15.40 -18.49 -7.99
CA LEU A 171 -14.92 -18.54 -6.60
C LEU A 171 -15.75 -17.64 -5.68
N GLU A 172 -16.39 -16.59 -6.17
CA GLU A 172 -17.28 -15.75 -5.37
C GLU A 172 -18.51 -16.54 -4.89
N GLN A 173 -18.99 -17.47 -5.72
CA GLN A 173 -20.05 -18.41 -5.35
C GLN A 173 -19.53 -19.55 -4.47
N LEU A 174 -18.36 -20.11 -4.81
CA LEU A 174 -17.78 -21.26 -4.11
C LEU A 174 -17.25 -20.90 -2.71
N CYS A 175 -16.49 -19.81 -2.61
CA CYS A 175 -15.77 -19.34 -1.42
C CYS A 175 -16.46 -18.10 -0.85
N SER A 176 -17.59 -18.32 -0.17
CA SER A 176 -18.44 -17.27 0.40
C SER A 176 -18.52 -17.34 1.93
N SER A 177 -17.39 -17.47 2.61
CA SER A 177 -17.35 -17.53 4.08
C SER A 177 -17.63 -16.16 4.71
N PRO A 178 -18.48 -16.07 5.75
CA PRO A 178 -18.69 -14.82 6.48
C PRO A 178 -17.37 -14.24 7.01
N GLY A 179 -17.22 -12.91 6.91
CA GLY A 179 -16.03 -12.19 7.39
C GLY A 179 -14.94 -11.99 6.34
N PHE A 180 -15.08 -12.52 5.13
CA PHE A 180 -14.14 -12.30 4.03
C PHE A 180 -14.84 -11.78 2.76
N PRO A 181 -14.14 -11.02 1.90
CA PRO A 181 -14.66 -10.68 0.58
C PRO A 181 -15.00 -11.93 -0.21
N ALA A 182 -16.11 -11.90 -0.97
CA ALA A 182 -16.50 -13.00 -1.84
C ALA A 182 -15.34 -13.39 -2.78
N GLY A 183 -15.07 -14.69 -2.90
CA GLY A 183 -13.95 -15.19 -3.69
C GLY A 183 -12.67 -15.40 -2.88
N THR A 184 -12.66 -15.02 -1.60
CA THR A 184 -11.57 -15.38 -0.68
C THR A 184 -11.77 -16.81 -0.20
N CYS A 185 -10.94 -17.72 -0.69
CA CYS A 185 -11.00 -19.12 -0.31
C CYS A 185 -10.13 -19.37 0.92
N THR A 186 -10.73 -19.97 1.95
CA THR A 186 -10.01 -20.50 3.11
C THR A 186 -9.75 -21.99 2.90
N ALA A 187 -8.52 -22.43 3.09
CA ALA A 187 -8.12 -23.83 2.91
C ALA A 187 -7.28 -24.36 4.06
N ALA A 188 -7.46 -25.64 4.40
CA ALA A 188 -6.68 -26.38 5.38
C ALA A 188 -5.86 -27.47 4.71
N MET A 189 -4.60 -27.58 5.12
CA MET A 189 -3.60 -28.48 4.53
C MET A 189 -3.32 -29.64 5.48
N PHE A 190 -3.79 -30.84 5.15
CA PHE A 190 -3.73 -31.99 6.03
C PHE A 190 -2.58 -32.93 5.73
N ASP A 191 -1.96 -33.41 6.80
CA ASP A 191 -1.11 -34.58 6.76
C ASP A 191 -1.91 -35.89 6.66
N VAL A 192 -1.21 -37.03 6.62
CA VAL A 192 -1.82 -38.35 6.52
C VAL A 192 -2.65 -38.69 7.77
N ALA A 193 -2.17 -38.35 8.97
CA ALA A 193 -2.90 -38.61 10.21
C ALA A 193 -4.06 -37.63 10.43
N CYS A 194 -4.10 -36.52 9.68
CA CYS A 194 -5.00 -35.39 9.87
C CYS A 194 -4.83 -34.68 11.23
N ASP A 195 -3.66 -34.81 11.85
CA ASP A 195 -3.29 -34.12 13.09
C ASP A 195 -2.75 -32.70 12.82
N CYS A 196 -2.19 -32.48 11.63
CA CYS A 196 -1.70 -31.20 11.17
C CYS A 196 -2.67 -30.65 10.14
N CYS A 197 -3.11 -29.40 10.30
CA CYS A 197 -4.09 -28.79 9.41
C CYS A 197 -3.95 -27.26 9.32
N PRO A 198 -2.74 -26.71 9.08
CA PRO A 198 -2.56 -25.27 8.98
C PRO A 198 -3.56 -24.67 7.99
N VAL A 199 -4.19 -23.57 8.42
CA VAL A 199 -5.22 -22.87 7.65
C VAL A 199 -4.60 -21.65 6.97
N SER A 200 -4.94 -21.44 5.71
CA SER A 200 -4.47 -20.30 4.92
C SER A 200 -5.59 -19.77 4.03
N GLN A 201 -5.37 -18.57 3.48
CA GLN A 201 -6.35 -17.88 2.65
C GLN A 201 -5.73 -17.44 1.33
N ALA A 202 -6.53 -17.50 0.29
CA ALA A 202 -6.21 -16.95 -1.01
C ALA A 202 -7.38 -16.10 -1.51
N GLY A 203 -7.11 -14.82 -1.80
CA GLY A 203 -8.06 -13.89 -2.39
C GLY A 203 -7.71 -13.57 -3.84
N GLN A 204 -8.55 -12.77 -4.48
CA GLN A 204 -8.20 -12.16 -5.76
C GLN A 204 -7.09 -11.13 -5.52
N ALA A 205 -6.16 -11.00 -6.47
CA ALA A 205 -5.22 -9.87 -6.44
C ALA A 205 -6.02 -8.57 -6.43
N LEU A 206 -5.79 -7.71 -5.44
CA LEU A 206 -6.32 -6.36 -5.50
C LEU A 206 -5.76 -5.69 -6.76
N PRO A 207 -6.58 -4.94 -7.51
CA PRO A 207 -6.05 -4.14 -8.61
C PRO A 207 -4.93 -3.23 -8.07
N PRO A 208 -3.85 -3.02 -8.85
CA PRO A 208 -2.77 -2.14 -8.41
C PRO A 208 -3.36 -0.76 -8.07
N PRO A 209 -2.89 -0.11 -6.98
CA PRO A 209 -3.34 1.24 -6.67
C PRO A 209 -3.06 2.17 -7.86
N PRO A 210 -3.93 3.17 -8.11
CA PRO A 210 -3.70 4.13 -9.18
C PRO A 210 -2.34 4.85 -8.97
N PRO A 211 -1.63 5.19 -10.05
CA PRO A 211 -0.34 5.88 -9.95
C PRO A 211 -0.51 7.23 -9.25
N VAL A 212 0.30 7.48 -8.22
CA VAL A 212 0.37 8.77 -7.53
C VAL A 212 1.02 9.78 -8.48
N ILE A 213 0.27 10.77 -8.96
CA ILE A 213 0.81 11.89 -9.74
C ILE A 213 1.55 12.83 -8.76
N PRO A 214 2.85 13.15 -8.97
CA PRO A 214 3.56 14.10 -8.13
C PRO A 214 2.88 15.48 -8.19
N PRO A 215 2.77 16.22 -7.08
CA PRO A 215 2.23 17.58 -7.11
C PRO A 215 3.09 18.45 -8.03
N VAL A 216 2.44 19.17 -8.95
CA VAL A 216 3.10 20.12 -9.86
C VAL A 216 3.70 21.25 -9.01
N LEU A 217 5.03 21.33 -8.99
CA LEU A 217 5.76 22.40 -8.33
C LEU A 217 5.78 23.63 -9.23
N ARG A 218 5.35 24.78 -8.68
CA ARG A 218 5.38 26.09 -9.32
C ARG A 218 6.57 26.86 -8.76
N PRO A 219 7.70 26.96 -9.49
CA PRO A 219 8.83 27.75 -9.04
C PRO A 219 8.51 29.24 -9.08
N CYS A 220 8.95 29.95 -8.04
CA CYS A 220 8.92 31.40 -7.95
C CYS A 220 10.35 31.93 -7.94
N ASP A 221 10.75 32.63 -8.99
CA ASP A 221 12.02 33.34 -9.08
C ASP A 221 11.79 34.83 -8.76
N VAL A 222 12.26 35.27 -7.58
CA VAL A 222 12.03 36.64 -7.08
C VAL A 222 13.34 37.32 -6.74
N CYS A 223 13.47 38.58 -7.14
CA CYS A 223 14.55 39.46 -6.74
C CYS A 223 14.00 40.67 -5.99
N ILE A 224 14.67 41.10 -4.92
CA ILE A 224 14.39 42.37 -4.25
C ILE A 224 15.47 43.36 -4.65
N ALA A 225 15.05 44.53 -5.15
CA ALA A 225 15.94 45.59 -5.58
C ALA A 225 15.76 46.83 -4.71
N ALA A 226 16.85 47.28 -4.09
CA ALA A 226 16.94 48.59 -3.47
C ALA A 226 17.58 49.56 -4.46
N THR A 227 16.85 50.60 -4.86
CA THR A 227 17.26 51.58 -5.87
C THR A 227 17.28 52.98 -5.26
N ILE A 228 18.34 53.73 -5.52
CA ILE A 228 18.39 55.16 -5.21
C ILE A 228 18.12 55.98 -6.47
N VAL A 229 17.19 56.91 -6.36
CA VAL A 229 16.83 57.86 -7.41
C VAL A 229 17.40 59.22 -7.02
N PRO A 230 18.34 59.78 -7.82
CA PRO A 230 18.93 61.08 -7.54
C PRO A 230 17.93 62.23 -7.77
N PRO A 231 18.09 63.37 -7.08
CA PRO A 231 17.31 64.58 -7.35
C PRO A 231 17.66 65.18 -8.73
N ALA A 232 16.78 66.04 -9.25
CA ALA A 232 16.96 66.70 -10.55
C ALA A 232 18.30 67.48 -10.68
N ASN A 233 18.82 68.00 -9.56
CA ASN A 233 20.12 68.65 -9.48
C ASN A 233 21.03 67.88 -8.52
N ASP A 234 21.77 66.89 -9.04
CA ASP A 234 22.68 66.04 -8.28
C ASP A 234 24.11 66.62 -8.27
N VAL A 235 24.33 67.60 -7.40
CA VAL A 235 25.61 68.32 -7.30
C VAL A 235 26.71 67.46 -6.65
N ARG A 236 26.33 66.39 -5.92
CA ARG A 236 27.25 65.47 -5.23
C ARG A 236 26.73 64.04 -5.34
N PRO A 237 27.04 63.33 -6.44
CA PRO A 237 26.51 61.99 -6.68
C PRO A 237 26.90 61.00 -5.59
N TYR A 238 25.91 60.38 -4.96
CA TYR A 238 26.09 59.24 -4.07
C TYR A 238 25.99 57.93 -4.85
N ARG A 239 26.87 56.98 -4.54
CA ARG A 239 26.91 55.63 -5.12
C ARG A 239 27.13 54.61 -4.03
N TYR A 240 26.51 53.45 -4.17
CA TYR A 240 26.76 52.34 -3.27
C TYR A 240 28.18 51.80 -3.47
N ASP A 241 28.96 51.77 -2.40
CA ASP A 241 30.22 51.03 -2.42
C ASP A 241 29.99 49.53 -2.22
N SER A 242 31.00 48.72 -2.50
CA SER A 242 30.91 47.26 -2.43
C SER A 242 30.61 46.73 -1.02
N ALA A 243 31.11 47.40 0.02
CA ALA A 243 30.85 47.03 1.41
C ALA A 243 29.39 47.30 1.80
N THR A 244 28.87 48.48 1.43
CA THR A 244 27.49 48.89 1.65
C THR A 244 26.54 47.98 0.88
N CYS A 245 26.87 47.65 -0.38
CA CYS A 245 26.08 46.70 -1.15
C CYS A 245 25.99 45.32 -0.48
N ALA A 246 27.13 44.73 -0.11
CA ALA A 246 27.15 43.40 0.53
C ALA A 246 26.36 43.39 1.85
N ALA A 247 26.45 44.45 2.65
CA ALA A 247 25.69 44.59 3.88
C ALA A 247 24.17 44.68 3.64
N ILE A 248 23.73 45.44 2.64
CA ILE A 248 22.32 45.56 2.28
C ILE A 248 21.79 44.22 1.75
N GLN A 249 22.52 43.56 0.84
CA GLN A 249 22.15 42.25 0.32
C GLN A 249 22.05 41.20 1.43
N GLN A 250 23.00 41.20 2.38
CA GLN A 250 22.97 40.25 3.50
C GLN A 250 21.75 40.47 4.41
N ASN A 251 21.37 41.72 4.67
CA ASN A 251 20.17 42.03 5.45
C ASN A 251 18.90 41.54 4.76
N ILE A 252 18.75 41.83 3.45
CA ILE A 252 17.61 41.37 2.65
C ILE A 252 17.57 39.84 2.61
N ALA A 253 18.72 39.19 2.35
CA ALA A 253 18.82 37.74 2.30
C ALA A 253 18.42 37.07 3.63
N ASN A 254 18.91 37.57 4.76
CA ASN A 254 18.58 37.04 6.08
C ASN A 254 17.09 37.16 6.37
N ALA A 255 16.49 38.32 6.11
CA ALA A 255 15.07 38.55 6.32
C ALA A 255 14.22 37.62 5.44
N MET A 256 14.51 37.55 4.14
CA MET A 256 13.75 36.71 3.20
C MET A 256 13.84 35.23 3.53
N ASN A 257 15.04 34.71 3.82
CA ASN A 257 15.22 33.31 4.18
C ASN A 257 14.53 32.98 5.52
N SER A 258 14.51 33.92 6.48
CA SER A 258 13.77 33.76 7.73
C SER A 258 12.25 33.73 7.51
N LEU A 259 11.72 34.58 6.63
CA LEU A 259 10.29 34.59 6.29
C LEU A 259 9.86 33.30 5.57
N LEU A 260 10.67 32.85 4.60
CA LEU A 260 10.43 31.58 3.89
C LEU A 260 10.45 30.39 4.84
N GLY A 261 11.41 30.36 5.79
CA GLY A 261 11.48 29.35 6.83
C GLY A 261 10.28 29.38 7.78
N GLY A 262 9.85 30.56 8.21
CA GLY A 262 8.67 30.74 9.07
C GLY A 262 7.35 30.33 8.39
N ALA A 263 7.26 30.50 7.06
CA ALA A 263 6.12 30.08 6.27
C ALA A 263 6.18 28.59 5.83
N ASN A 264 7.23 27.86 6.22
CA ASN A 264 7.47 26.47 5.80
C ASN A 264 7.46 26.27 4.27
N ILE A 265 7.92 27.28 3.53
CA ILE A 265 7.99 27.24 2.07
C ILE A 265 9.31 26.58 1.65
N ASN A 266 9.22 25.59 0.77
CA ASN A 266 10.41 24.91 0.23
C ASN A 266 11.24 25.87 -0.63
N VAL A 267 12.53 25.99 -0.32
CA VAL A 267 13.47 26.88 -1.00
C VAL A 267 14.32 26.08 -1.99
N PHE A 268 14.25 26.44 -3.26
CA PHE A 268 15.07 25.83 -4.32
C PHE A 268 16.46 26.48 -4.39
N SER A 269 16.53 27.80 -4.20
CA SER A 269 17.77 28.58 -4.09
C SER A 269 17.55 29.69 -3.05
N PRO A 270 18.31 29.72 -1.94
CA PRO A 270 18.15 30.75 -0.92
C PRO A 270 18.51 32.13 -1.48
N PHE A 271 17.97 33.17 -0.83
CA PHE A 271 18.46 34.53 -1.07
C PHE A 271 19.88 34.63 -0.55
N ALA A 272 20.80 35.22 -1.34
CA ALA A 272 22.19 35.35 -0.97
C ALA A 272 22.82 36.61 -1.58
N PRO A 273 23.85 37.19 -0.94
CA PRO A 273 24.64 38.27 -1.54
C PRO A 273 25.32 37.84 -2.84
N ASN A 274 25.35 38.77 -3.81
CA ASN A 274 25.99 38.56 -5.09
C ASN A 274 26.63 39.88 -5.56
N ALA A 275 27.97 39.90 -5.61
CA ALA A 275 28.73 41.08 -6.02
C ALA A 275 28.42 41.54 -7.45
N SER A 276 28.02 40.64 -8.35
CA SER A 276 27.59 40.98 -9.71
C SER A 276 26.21 41.65 -9.78
N GLN A 277 25.47 41.68 -8.66
CA GLN A 277 24.19 42.35 -8.49
C GLN A 277 24.29 43.65 -7.67
N CYS A 278 25.52 44.16 -7.52
CA CYS A 278 25.82 45.45 -6.94
C CYS A 278 26.06 46.47 -8.05
N PHE A 279 25.12 47.40 -8.22
CA PHE A 279 25.27 48.54 -9.11
C PHE A 279 25.34 49.85 -8.31
N ASP A 280 25.93 50.84 -8.95
CA ASP A 280 26.10 52.21 -8.48
C ASP A 280 24.88 52.82 -7.78
N THR A 281 23.68 52.58 -8.33
CA THR A 281 22.41 53.12 -7.82
C THR A 281 21.37 52.04 -7.53
N GLN A 282 21.73 50.77 -7.63
CA GLN A 282 20.79 49.66 -7.48
C GLN A 282 21.47 48.43 -6.89
N ILE A 283 20.86 47.82 -5.88
CA ILE A 283 21.33 46.61 -5.23
C ILE A 283 20.25 45.56 -5.37
N ILE A 284 20.57 44.39 -5.93
CA ILE A 284 19.61 43.32 -6.17
C ILE A 284 20.00 42.09 -5.33
N THR A 285 19.01 41.43 -4.73
CA THR A 285 19.17 40.15 -4.02
C THR A 285 18.08 39.19 -4.47
N CYS A 286 18.45 38.03 -5.00
CA CYS A 286 17.49 37.07 -5.60
C CYS A 286 17.46 35.73 -4.88
N GLY A 287 16.31 35.06 -4.94
CA GLY A 287 16.10 33.70 -4.47
C GLY A 287 15.01 32.99 -5.28
N ARG A 288 14.92 31.68 -5.08
CA ARG A 288 13.97 30.79 -5.77
C ARG A 288 13.30 29.83 -4.80
N PHE A 289 11.97 29.75 -4.82
CA PHE A 289 11.20 28.93 -3.87
C PHE A 289 9.92 28.36 -4.50
N ASN A 290 9.23 27.49 -3.77
CA ASN A 290 7.98 26.88 -4.19
C ASN A 290 6.78 27.81 -3.92
N GLY A 291 6.11 28.28 -4.96
CA GLY A 291 4.88 29.06 -4.85
C GLY A 291 3.62 28.30 -5.25
N SER A 292 3.62 26.96 -5.18
CA SER A 292 2.42 26.15 -5.42
C SER A 292 1.35 26.32 -4.34
N ASP A 293 1.76 26.64 -3.10
CA ASP A 293 0.83 26.89 -2.00
C ASP A 293 0.42 28.36 -1.99
N THR A 294 -0.82 28.64 -2.39
CA THR A 294 -1.34 30.01 -2.53
C THR A 294 -1.52 30.71 -1.19
N ASP A 295 -1.84 29.97 -0.13
CA ASP A 295 -2.08 30.55 1.20
C ASP A 295 -0.74 30.89 1.86
N ALA A 296 0.24 29.99 1.77
CA ALA A 296 1.60 30.27 2.20
C ALA A 296 2.21 31.45 1.41
N LEU A 297 1.93 31.54 0.10
CA LEU A 297 2.40 32.65 -0.74
C LEU A 297 1.74 33.98 -0.37
N ALA A 298 0.43 34.00 -0.06
CA ALA A 298 -0.26 35.20 0.39
C ALA A 298 0.30 35.72 1.73
N ASN A 299 0.51 34.81 2.69
CA ASN A 299 1.12 35.14 3.98
C ASN A 299 2.56 35.66 3.84
N LEU A 300 3.35 35.04 2.95
CA LEU A 300 4.69 35.53 2.61
C LEU A 300 4.61 36.95 2.03
N THR A 301 3.67 37.21 1.13
CA THR A 301 3.48 38.54 0.51
C THR A 301 3.23 39.61 1.57
N GLU A 302 2.33 39.36 2.52
CA GLU A 302 2.05 40.28 3.61
C GLU A 302 3.28 40.49 4.52
N ALA A 303 3.99 39.41 4.86
CA ALA A 303 5.17 39.49 5.69
C ALA A 303 6.32 40.28 5.04
N VAL A 304 6.53 40.10 3.73
CA VAL A 304 7.52 40.87 2.96
C VAL A 304 7.11 42.34 2.88
N GLN A 305 5.83 42.64 2.67
CA GLN A 305 5.31 44.01 2.67
C GLN A 305 5.63 44.75 3.97
N GLN A 306 5.56 44.07 5.13
CA GLN A 306 5.92 44.66 6.41
C GLN A 306 7.43 44.95 6.54
N GLN A 307 8.28 44.15 5.87
CA GLN A 307 9.74 44.32 5.89
C GLN A 307 10.26 45.41 4.95
N LEU A 308 9.47 45.88 3.97
CA LEU A 308 9.92 46.89 3.01
C LEU A 308 10.41 48.18 3.69
N SER A 309 9.76 48.61 4.77
CA SER A 309 10.18 49.77 5.55
C SER A 309 11.57 49.60 6.18
N ALA A 310 11.86 48.40 6.70
CA ALA A 310 13.17 48.06 7.24
C ALA A 310 14.23 48.00 6.14
N PHE A 311 13.90 47.44 4.97
CA PHE A 311 14.80 47.42 3.82
C PHE A 311 15.14 48.82 3.32
N ILE A 312 14.17 49.74 3.28
CA ILE A 312 14.41 51.15 2.98
C ILE A 312 15.34 51.79 4.03
N GLY A 313 15.12 51.53 5.32
CA GLY A 313 15.98 52.00 6.39
C GLY A 313 17.43 51.55 6.19
N VAL A 314 17.64 50.26 5.92
CA VAL A 314 18.99 49.72 5.66
C VAL A 314 19.60 50.30 4.38
N ALA A 315 18.83 50.43 3.29
CA ALA A 315 19.29 50.99 2.01
C ALA A 315 19.59 52.49 2.07
N SER A 316 18.97 53.22 3.01
CA SER A 316 19.21 54.65 3.26
C SER A 316 20.34 54.92 4.27
N GLY A 317 20.98 53.88 4.82
CA GLY A 317 22.08 54.00 5.77
C GLY A 317 21.68 54.06 7.25
N GLY A 318 20.44 53.68 7.60
CA GLY A 318 19.95 53.57 8.98
C GLY A 318 18.55 54.16 9.20
N ASN A 319 18.13 54.26 10.47
CA ASN A 319 16.82 54.83 10.85
C ASN A 319 16.70 56.34 10.56
N VAL A 320 17.84 57.02 10.42
CA VAL A 320 17.96 58.39 9.92
C VAL A 320 18.69 58.30 8.60
N CYS A 321 18.14 58.91 7.55
CA CYS A 321 18.76 58.83 6.24
C CYS A 321 20.19 59.40 6.29
N ASN A 322 21.12 58.69 5.65
CA ASN A 322 22.49 59.13 5.49
C ASN A 322 22.51 60.56 4.92
N PRO A 323 23.22 61.52 5.54
CA PRO A 323 23.27 62.89 5.04
C PRO A 323 23.74 63.02 3.58
N LYS A 324 24.51 62.05 3.07
CA LYS A 324 24.92 62.00 1.66
C LYS A 324 23.77 61.69 0.70
N LEU A 325 22.65 61.20 1.20
CA LEU A 325 21.43 60.89 0.45
C LEU A 325 20.35 61.98 0.61
N GLU A 326 20.66 63.16 1.16
CA GLU A 326 19.69 64.26 1.25
C GLU A 326 19.07 64.55 -0.13
N LYS A 327 17.74 64.59 -0.20
CA LYS A 327 16.92 64.78 -1.43
C LYS A 327 16.90 63.60 -2.40
N TYR A 328 17.54 62.48 -2.11
CA TYR A 328 17.37 61.24 -2.86
C TYR A 328 16.05 60.56 -2.49
N THR A 329 15.50 59.77 -3.40
CA THR A 329 14.41 58.84 -3.10
C THR A 329 14.97 57.41 -3.11
N VAL A 330 14.71 56.67 -2.05
CA VAL A 330 15.06 55.25 -1.94
C VAL A 330 13.81 54.44 -2.23
N THR A 331 13.87 53.55 -3.21
CA THR A 331 12.79 52.64 -3.59
C THR A 331 13.25 51.20 -3.37
N VAL A 332 12.45 50.42 -2.65
CA VAL A 332 12.63 48.96 -2.56
C VAL A 332 11.46 48.30 -3.25
N SER A 333 11.73 47.45 -4.24
CA SER A 333 10.70 46.74 -4.99
C SER A 333 11.10 45.31 -5.33
N THR A 334 10.11 44.48 -5.61
CA THR A 334 10.32 43.16 -6.20
C THR A 334 10.50 43.29 -7.71
N ILE A 335 11.58 42.72 -8.23
CA ILE A 335 11.77 42.45 -9.65
C ILE A 335 11.32 41.01 -9.88
N ASN A 336 10.23 40.87 -10.65
CA ASN A 336 9.72 39.57 -11.05
C ASN A 336 10.17 39.22 -12.46
N ASN A 337 10.41 37.94 -12.72
CA ASN A 337 10.24 37.42 -14.07
C ASN A 337 8.74 37.41 -14.39
N VAL A 338 8.39 37.96 -15.56
CA VAL A 338 6.99 38.21 -16.00
C VAL A 338 6.13 36.93 -16.02
N ALA A 339 6.75 35.75 -16.02
CA ALA A 339 6.07 34.46 -16.06
C ALA A 339 5.41 34.03 -14.72
N ASP A 340 5.91 34.48 -13.57
CA ASP A 340 5.55 33.87 -12.28
C ASP A 340 4.91 34.82 -11.25
N GLN A 341 5.01 36.17 -11.39
CA GLN A 341 4.38 37.18 -10.50
C GLN A 341 4.10 36.72 -9.05
N CYS A 342 5.11 36.17 -8.37
CA CYS A 342 4.89 35.56 -7.07
C CYS A 342 4.81 36.57 -5.93
N LEU A 343 5.48 37.71 -6.09
CA LEU A 343 5.47 38.82 -5.14
C LEU A 343 5.50 40.11 -5.94
N ASP A 344 4.50 40.98 -5.85
CA ASP A 344 4.49 42.29 -6.50
C ASP A 344 4.36 43.40 -5.47
N LEU A 345 5.50 43.88 -5.00
CA LEU A 345 5.61 44.80 -3.88
C LEU A 345 6.58 45.93 -4.22
N SER A 346 6.23 47.14 -3.80
CA SER A 346 7.07 48.32 -3.99
C SER A 346 6.78 49.34 -2.90
N GLN A 347 7.83 49.93 -2.34
CA GLN A 347 7.73 51.03 -1.40
C GLN A 347 8.85 52.03 -1.66
N SER A 348 8.56 53.32 -1.47
CA SER A 348 9.55 54.38 -1.63
C SER A 348 9.52 55.33 -0.43
N ALA A 349 10.67 55.89 -0.09
CA ALA A 349 10.80 56.96 0.88
C ALA A 349 11.80 58.01 0.39
N SER A 350 11.49 59.28 0.65
CA SER A 350 12.41 60.38 0.37
C SER A 350 13.28 60.66 1.57
N CYS A 351 14.57 60.85 1.32
CA CYS A 351 15.55 61.19 2.32
C CYS A 351 15.54 62.69 2.60
N PHE A 352 14.98 63.06 3.76
CA PHE A 352 15.02 64.42 4.29
C PHE A 352 15.71 64.43 5.64
N LEU A 353 16.72 65.29 5.79
CA LEU A 353 17.31 65.56 7.09
C LEU A 353 16.39 66.55 7.85
N PRO A 354 16.03 66.26 9.11
CA PRO A 354 15.32 67.25 9.92
C PRO A 354 16.21 68.49 10.05
N GLY A 355 15.63 69.67 9.77
CA GLY A 355 16.35 70.93 9.92
C GLY A 355 16.82 71.08 11.37
N VAL A 356 18.13 71.21 11.58
CA VAL A 356 18.65 71.57 12.90
C VAL A 356 18.12 72.97 13.25
N PRO A 357 17.46 73.17 14.40
CA PRO A 357 17.12 74.51 14.84
C PRO A 357 18.43 75.28 14.99
N PHE A 358 18.51 76.46 14.36
CA PHE A 358 19.65 77.35 14.52
C PHE A 358 19.92 77.58 16.01
N PRO A 359 21.16 77.50 16.49
CA PRO A 359 21.47 77.87 17.87
C PRO A 359 21.13 79.35 18.04
N ASN A 360 20.07 79.63 18.80
CA ASN A 360 19.74 80.98 19.22
C ASN A 360 20.76 81.33 20.31
N CYS A 361 21.67 82.26 20.03
CA CYS A 361 22.52 82.83 21.06
C CYS A 361 21.65 83.74 21.95
N THR A 362 21.16 83.20 23.06
CA THR A 362 20.67 83.95 24.22
C THR A 362 21.55 83.66 25.41
#